data_AF-A0A0W0V0M9-F1
#
_entry.id   AF-A0A0W0V0M9-F1
#
_cell.length_a   1.000
_cell.length_b   1.000
_cell.length_c   1.000
_cell.angle_alpha   90.00
_cell.angle_beta   90.00
_cell.angle_gamma   90.00
#
_symmetry.space_group_name_H-M   'P 1'
#
loop_
_entity.id
_entity.type
_entity.pdbx_description
1 polymer ?
#
loop_
_entity_poly.entity_id
_entity_poly.type
_entity_poly.pdbx_seq_one_letter_code
_entity_poly.pdbx_strand_id
1 'polypeptide(L)'
;MQNIKNFKKLHNLVHDLAHFEIYLKGGDTSELKRYLQYYDKRLDELKINYHQTVINTIPVVENNVKNLLKNLKIPSYQWKEYLNLTVYNFLLKLHRESHPQIAYLLKLLDEKQPPSQFRIFLGIGVGIAFMSLIASPQMQGVLLSLEALLTSVIGLPILGLIYNLSSTFYFVYQTQTDAKKDLFSRLYDNFFLLANTLINIMAYSFWIAAATPMTPLVAGLFVGASIVNVVKEVASLVQEYVKFQNLPAIQNPSDLLAHQTYLRQTHGFNKHRNVLLINLATSVLLVGVMAAWCFIPGGLMVTLGALTGIGILYGLKHFALKQNDKRTRNALQKQLKAVEKEYDRIQLAELSPVSPALSQLTPQLNLENTIIPEINELPPNQIPRKIEEALEEDSLLMPLCP
;
A
#
# COMPACT_ATOMS: atom_id res chain seq x y z
N MET A 1 36.81 17.33 -14.57
CA MET A 1 35.39 17.11 -14.93
C MET A 1 34.66 16.05 -14.08
N GLN A 2 35.32 14.98 -13.61
CA GLN A 2 34.69 13.92 -12.80
C GLN A 2 34.15 14.41 -11.44
N ASN A 3 34.88 15.30 -10.75
CA ASN A 3 34.45 15.88 -9.46
C ASN A 3 33.18 16.73 -9.56
N ILE A 4 32.97 17.47 -10.65
CA ILE A 4 31.76 18.30 -10.84
C ILE A 4 30.53 17.43 -11.09
N LYS A 5 30.67 16.32 -11.84
CA LYS A 5 29.59 15.35 -12.04
C LYS A 5 29.20 14.66 -10.73
N ASN A 6 30.16 14.33 -9.86
CA ASN A 6 29.89 13.72 -8.56
C ASN A 6 29.20 14.71 -7.60
N PHE A 7 29.59 15.98 -7.62
CA PHE A 7 28.96 17.03 -6.80
C PHE A 7 27.49 17.27 -7.18
N LYS A 8 27.19 17.34 -8.49
CA LYS A 8 25.81 17.49 -8.98
C LYS A 8 24.90 16.30 -8.64
N LYS A 9 25.45 15.07 -8.62
CA LYS A 9 24.71 13.86 -8.23
C LYS A 9 24.36 13.86 -6.74
N LEU A 10 25.30 14.28 -5.88
CA LEU A 10 25.09 14.43 -4.44
C LEU A 10 23.99 15.45 -4.12
N HIS A 11 23.99 16.58 -4.84
CA HIS A 11 23.00 17.64 -4.66
C HIS A 11 21.57 17.14 -4.86
N ASN A 12 21.36 16.22 -5.81
CA ASN A 12 20.04 15.65 -6.08
C ASN A 12 19.55 14.76 -4.93
N LEU A 13 20.41 13.89 -4.38
CA LEU A 13 20.06 13.02 -3.25
C LEU A 13 19.71 13.82 -1.98
N VAL A 14 20.45 14.89 -1.70
CA VAL A 14 20.18 15.77 -0.54
C VAL A 14 18.81 16.42 -0.66
N HIS A 15 18.44 16.91 -1.85
CA HIS A 15 17.11 17.45 -2.10
C HIS A 15 16.02 16.38 -2.05
N ASP A 16 16.29 15.15 -2.50
CA ASP A 16 15.35 14.05 -2.41
C ASP A 16 15.00 13.75 -0.95
N LEU A 17 16.01 13.67 -0.07
CA LEU A 17 15.81 13.46 1.37
C LEU A 17 14.98 14.58 2.02
N ALA A 18 15.16 15.83 1.59
CA ALA A 18 14.33 16.94 2.05
C ALA A 18 12.85 16.78 1.62
N HIS A 19 12.60 16.35 0.38
CA HIS A 19 11.23 16.06 -0.08
C HIS A 19 10.62 14.85 0.63
N PHE A 20 11.45 13.88 1.03
CA PHE A 20 10.98 12.74 1.84
C PHE A 20 10.56 13.19 3.23
N GLU A 21 11.32 14.11 3.84
CA GLU A 21 10.94 14.71 5.12
C GLU A 21 9.59 15.43 5.02
N ILE A 22 9.41 16.29 4.00
CA ILE A 22 8.14 16.98 3.73
C ILE A 22 6.99 15.97 3.59
N TYR A 23 7.21 14.90 2.83
CA TYR A 23 6.22 13.84 2.64
C TYR A 23 5.88 13.08 3.94
N LEU A 24 6.87 12.80 4.80
CA LEU A 24 6.65 12.13 6.07
C LEU A 24 5.86 12.98 7.07
N LYS A 25 5.91 14.31 6.92
CA LYS A 25 5.17 15.32 7.69
C LYS A 25 3.77 15.63 7.16
N GLY A 26 3.29 14.99 6.09
CA GLY A 26 1.97 15.29 5.52
C GLY A 26 1.97 15.87 4.09
N GLY A 27 3.13 15.91 3.42
CA GLY A 27 3.27 16.46 2.07
C GLY A 27 2.43 15.74 1.00
N ASP A 28 2.16 16.43 -0.12
CA ASP A 28 1.33 15.86 -1.19
C ASP A 28 2.05 14.69 -1.90
N THR A 29 1.37 13.55 -1.96
CA THR A 29 1.80 12.37 -2.72
C THR A 29 2.07 12.65 -4.19
N SER A 30 1.32 13.58 -4.79
CA SER A 30 1.42 13.93 -6.21
C SER A 30 2.67 14.77 -6.47
N GLU A 31 3.00 15.67 -5.55
CA GLU A 31 4.19 16.50 -5.59
C GLU A 31 5.46 15.65 -5.47
N LEU A 32 5.52 14.78 -4.48
CA LEU A 32 6.64 13.83 -4.32
C LEU A 32 6.82 12.96 -5.58
N LYS A 33 5.71 12.42 -6.12
CA LYS A 33 5.75 11.60 -7.33
C LYS A 33 6.29 12.40 -8.52
N ARG A 34 5.80 13.62 -8.72
CA ARG A 34 6.24 14.52 -9.80
C ARG A 34 7.70 14.90 -9.64
N TYR A 35 8.12 15.20 -8.42
CA TYR A 35 9.51 15.51 -8.11
C TYR A 35 10.42 14.35 -8.53
N LEU A 36 10.12 13.11 -8.13
CA LEU A 36 10.91 11.93 -8.53
C LEU A 36 10.82 11.54 -10.02
N GLN A 37 10.02 12.22 -10.86
CA GLN A 37 9.97 11.94 -12.31
C GLN A 37 11.29 12.23 -13.01
N TYR A 38 12.18 13.05 -12.44
CA TYR A 38 13.47 13.31 -13.08
C TYR A 38 14.32 12.04 -13.23
N TYR A 39 14.12 11.03 -12.37
CA TYR A 39 14.80 9.75 -12.46
C TYR A 39 14.30 8.86 -13.60
N ASP A 40 13.13 9.15 -14.21
CA ASP A 40 12.61 8.38 -15.35
C ASP A 40 13.60 8.33 -16.53
N LYS A 41 14.44 9.36 -16.66
CA LYS A 41 15.49 9.46 -17.70
C LYS A 41 16.91 9.30 -17.16
N ARG A 42 17.09 9.03 -15.86
CA ARG A 42 18.39 9.10 -15.15
C ARG A 42 18.58 7.94 -14.17
N LEU A 43 18.39 6.73 -14.67
CA LEU A 43 18.42 5.50 -13.89
C LEU A 43 19.78 5.23 -13.24
N ASP A 44 20.87 5.61 -13.90
CA ASP A 44 22.22 5.50 -13.33
C ASP A 44 22.40 6.40 -12.11
N GLU A 45 21.80 7.60 -12.13
CA GLU A 45 21.80 8.49 -10.97
C GLU A 45 20.96 7.89 -9.83
N LEU A 46 19.80 7.31 -10.12
CA LEU A 46 18.98 6.59 -9.14
C LEU A 46 19.78 5.45 -8.48
N LYS A 47 20.45 4.64 -9.30
CA LYS A 47 21.26 3.51 -8.83
C LYS A 47 22.39 3.97 -7.93
N ILE A 48 23.11 5.00 -8.32
CA ILE A 48 24.19 5.56 -7.51
C ILE A 48 23.62 6.10 -6.20
N ASN A 49 22.66 7.02 -6.28
CA ASN A 49 22.14 7.77 -5.14
C ASN A 49 21.47 6.88 -4.08
N TYR A 50 20.74 5.84 -4.50
CA TYR A 50 19.97 5.01 -3.57
C TYR A 50 20.62 3.67 -3.26
N HIS A 51 21.24 3.01 -4.25
CA HIS A 51 21.73 1.63 -4.09
C HIS A 51 23.23 1.52 -3.85
N GLN A 52 24.03 2.57 -4.13
CA GLN A 52 25.49 2.52 -3.99
C GLN A 52 26.01 3.50 -2.94
N THR A 53 25.37 4.67 -2.77
CA THR A 53 25.77 5.67 -1.79
C THR A 53 25.47 5.17 -0.37
N VAL A 54 26.53 4.95 0.42
CA VAL A 54 26.46 4.65 1.85
C VAL A 54 26.35 5.97 2.63
N ILE A 55 25.44 6.01 3.61
CA ILE A 55 25.04 7.25 4.30
C ILE A 55 26.22 7.90 5.03
N ASN A 56 26.98 7.14 5.81
CA ASN A 56 28.13 7.62 6.59
C ASN A 56 29.33 8.12 5.75
N THR A 57 29.31 7.90 4.43
CA THR A 57 30.41 8.30 3.55
C THR A 57 30.34 9.78 3.20
N ILE A 58 29.14 10.39 3.32
CA ILE A 58 28.90 11.78 2.93
C ILE A 58 28.29 12.53 4.13
N PRO A 59 29.01 13.49 4.74
CA PRO A 59 28.54 14.19 5.95
C PRO A 59 27.18 14.88 5.80
N VAL A 60 26.89 15.46 4.62
CA VAL A 60 25.62 16.15 4.35
C VAL A 60 24.44 15.17 4.31
N VAL A 61 24.63 14.00 3.68
CA VAL A 61 23.62 12.94 3.62
C VAL A 61 23.41 12.33 5.00
N GLU A 62 24.51 12.09 5.74
CA GLU A 62 24.46 11.60 7.12
C GLU A 62 23.64 12.53 8.02
N ASN A 63 23.87 13.85 7.94
CA ASN A 63 23.13 14.82 8.75
C ASN A 63 21.62 14.83 8.44
N ASN A 64 21.25 14.77 7.15
CA ASN A 64 19.85 14.70 6.75
C ASN A 64 19.19 13.39 7.21
N VAL A 65 19.91 12.26 7.15
CA VAL A 65 19.40 10.99 7.67
C VAL A 65 19.26 11.04 9.20
N LYS A 66 20.20 11.64 9.94
CA LYS A 66 20.06 11.85 11.38
C LYS A 66 18.84 12.70 11.73
N ASN A 67 18.55 13.74 10.94
CA ASN A 67 17.34 14.54 11.11
C ASN A 67 16.07 13.71 10.87
N LEU A 68 16.05 12.87 9.82
CA LEU A 68 14.95 11.94 9.57
C LEU A 68 14.78 10.93 10.72
N LEU A 69 15.85 10.31 11.20
CA LEU A 69 15.84 9.37 12.34
C LEU A 69 15.31 10.04 13.61
N LYS A 70 15.74 11.28 13.87
CA LYS A 70 15.25 12.09 14.99
C LYS A 70 13.75 12.36 14.86
N ASN A 71 13.28 12.75 13.68
CA ASN A 71 11.86 12.97 13.39
C ASN A 71 11.02 11.68 13.54
N LEU A 72 11.62 10.51 13.33
CA LEU A 72 10.98 9.21 13.50
C LEU A 72 11.08 8.66 14.94
N LYS A 73 11.62 9.42 15.91
CA LYS A 73 11.85 9.00 17.30
C LYS A 73 12.77 7.77 17.45
N ILE A 74 13.67 7.54 16.50
CA ILE A 74 14.64 6.45 16.63
C ILE A 74 15.76 6.91 17.59
N PRO A 75 16.03 6.19 18.69
CA PRO A 75 17.04 6.58 19.65
C PRO A 75 18.45 6.66 19.05
N SER A 76 19.25 7.63 19.51
CA SER A 76 20.60 7.88 18.99
C SER A 76 21.54 6.68 19.10
N TYR A 77 21.35 5.81 20.11
CA TYR A 77 22.16 4.60 20.27
C TYR A 77 21.96 3.59 19.13
N GLN A 78 20.81 3.61 18.44
CA GLN A 78 20.53 2.72 17.31
C GLN A 78 21.03 3.29 15.97
N TRP A 79 21.37 4.57 15.88
CA TRP A 79 21.66 5.25 14.61
C TRP A 79 22.82 4.61 13.84
N LYS A 80 23.83 4.08 14.55
CA LYS A 80 24.98 3.42 13.92
C LYS A 80 24.57 2.30 12.95
N GLU A 81 23.50 1.57 13.26
CA GLU A 81 22.99 0.50 12.41
C GLU A 81 22.32 1.00 11.13
N TYR A 82 21.86 2.25 11.11
CA TYR A 82 21.21 2.88 9.96
C TYR A 82 22.22 3.62 9.07
N LEU A 83 23.19 4.29 9.67
CA LEU A 83 24.15 5.14 8.96
C LEU A 83 25.17 4.35 8.13
N ASN A 84 25.38 3.07 8.45
CA ASN A 84 26.27 2.19 7.68
C ASN A 84 25.57 1.55 6.46
N LEU A 85 24.31 1.88 6.19
CA LEU A 85 23.54 1.34 5.07
C LEU A 85 23.56 2.28 3.87
N THR A 86 23.20 1.75 2.71
CA THR A 86 22.81 2.56 1.56
C THR A 86 21.46 3.21 1.81
N VAL A 87 21.15 4.33 1.13
CA VAL A 87 19.88 5.05 1.34
C VAL A 87 18.67 4.13 1.09
N TYR A 88 18.73 3.26 0.07
CA TYR A 88 17.68 2.28 -0.18
C TYR A 88 17.54 1.28 0.96
N ASN A 89 18.65 0.71 1.45
CA ASN A 89 18.63 -0.26 2.53
C ASN A 89 18.17 0.36 3.86
N PHE A 90 18.50 1.63 4.08
CA PHE A 90 17.97 2.44 5.18
C PHE A 90 16.44 2.55 5.11
N LEU A 91 15.89 2.95 3.96
CA LEU A 91 14.43 3.02 3.76
C LEU A 91 13.78 1.63 3.91
N LEU A 92 14.44 0.58 3.44
CA LEU A 92 13.96 -0.79 3.58
C LEU A 92 13.91 -1.21 5.05
N LYS A 93 14.94 -0.90 5.84
CA LYS A 93 14.96 -1.15 7.28
C LYS A 93 13.82 -0.39 7.99
N LEU A 94 13.64 0.90 7.69
CA LEU A 94 12.53 1.69 8.23
C LEU A 94 11.16 1.11 7.86
N HIS A 95 11.00 0.57 6.64
CA HIS A 95 9.75 -0.06 6.25
C HIS A 95 9.44 -1.32 7.09
N ARG A 96 10.44 -2.15 7.36
CA ARG A 96 10.30 -3.34 8.22
C ARG A 96 9.92 -2.98 9.65
N GLU A 97 10.37 -1.82 10.14
CA GLU A 97 10.02 -1.29 11.46
C GLU A 97 8.65 -0.59 11.49
N SER A 98 7.76 -0.91 10.54
CA SER A 98 6.35 -0.50 10.52
C SER A 98 6.12 0.99 10.30
N HIS A 99 6.91 1.64 9.44
CA HIS A 99 6.61 2.98 8.93
C HIS A 99 5.84 2.88 7.58
N PRO A 100 4.49 2.92 7.57
CA PRO A 100 3.69 2.64 6.38
C PRO A 100 3.90 3.64 5.23
N GLN A 101 4.28 4.89 5.55
CA GLN A 101 4.59 5.91 4.54
C GLN A 101 5.86 5.58 3.73
N ILE A 102 6.84 4.89 4.34
CA ILE A 102 8.08 4.48 3.69
C ILE A 102 7.81 3.44 2.60
N ALA A 103 6.76 2.63 2.76
CA ALA A 103 6.33 1.67 1.74
C ALA A 103 6.04 2.36 0.40
N TYR A 104 5.43 3.54 0.44
CA TYR A 104 5.15 4.32 -0.77
C TYR A 104 6.42 4.93 -1.38
N LEU A 105 7.36 5.41 -0.57
CA LEU A 105 8.65 5.90 -1.04
C LEU A 105 9.43 4.79 -1.76
N LEU A 106 9.52 3.61 -1.15
CA LEU A 106 10.12 2.43 -1.76
C LEU A 106 9.39 2.03 -3.04
N LYS A 107 8.06 2.06 -3.04
CA LYS A 107 7.27 1.79 -4.25
C LYS A 107 7.59 2.77 -5.38
N LEU A 108 7.72 4.07 -5.09
CA LEU A 108 8.11 5.05 -6.10
C LEU A 108 9.50 4.77 -6.63
N LEU A 109 10.49 4.50 -5.77
CA LEU A 109 11.86 4.18 -6.20
C LEU A 109 11.91 2.89 -7.05
N ASP A 110 11.15 1.87 -6.68
CA ASP A 110 11.08 0.62 -7.44
C ASP A 110 10.32 0.77 -8.76
N GLU A 111 9.26 1.58 -8.80
CA GLU A 111 8.56 1.93 -10.05
C GLU A 111 9.45 2.69 -11.02
N LYS A 112 10.50 3.38 -10.53
CA LYS A 112 11.52 4.05 -11.34
C LYS A 112 12.60 3.12 -11.83
N GLN A 113 12.83 1.96 -11.22
CA GLN A 113 13.71 0.98 -11.85
C GLN A 113 13.06 0.57 -13.17
N PRO A 114 13.80 0.61 -14.29
CA PRO A 114 13.24 0.11 -15.54
C PRO A 114 12.82 -1.34 -15.26
N PRO A 115 11.65 -1.79 -15.71
CA PRO A 115 11.53 -3.22 -16.00
C PRO A 115 12.75 -3.51 -16.86
N SER A 116 13.70 -4.32 -16.36
CA SER A 116 15.01 -4.43 -17.00
C SER A 116 14.73 -4.59 -18.49
N GLN A 117 15.36 -3.80 -19.36
CA GLN A 117 14.99 -3.83 -20.78
C GLN A 117 14.96 -5.28 -21.29
N PHE A 118 15.81 -6.13 -20.70
CA PHE A 118 15.73 -7.58 -20.74
C PHE A 118 14.36 -8.21 -20.45
N ARG A 119 13.60 -7.87 -19.39
CA ARG A 119 12.24 -8.36 -19.14
C ARG A 119 11.23 -7.96 -20.22
N ILE A 120 11.32 -6.75 -20.77
CA ILE A 120 10.45 -6.32 -21.88
C ILE A 120 10.88 -6.99 -23.18
N PHE A 121 12.18 -7.03 -23.50
CA PHE A 121 12.73 -7.74 -24.66
C PHE A 121 12.51 -9.25 -24.57
N LEU A 122 12.51 -9.83 -23.37
CA LEU A 122 12.18 -11.23 -23.13
C LEU A 122 10.68 -11.44 -23.22
N GLY A 123 9.84 -10.51 -22.74
CA GLY A 123 8.38 -10.58 -22.94
C GLY A 123 7.97 -10.46 -24.41
N ILE A 124 8.51 -9.47 -25.13
CA ILE A 124 8.30 -9.27 -26.57
C ILE A 124 8.97 -10.38 -27.37
N GLY A 125 10.18 -10.79 -27.00
CA GLY A 125 10.92 -11.86 -27.66
C GLY A 125 10.27 -13.21 -27.49
N VAL A 126 9.78 -13.55 -26.29
CA VAL A 126 8.94 -14.73 -26.04
C VAL A 126 7.61 -14.59 -26.78
N GLY A 127 6.98 -13.42 -26.81
CA GLY A 127 5.75 -13.18 -27.55
C GLY A 127 5.90 -13.38 -29.06
N ILE A 128 6.95 -12.81 -29.66
CA ILE A 128 7.29 -12.98 -31.09
C ILE A 128 7.72 -14.41 -31.36
N ALA A 129 8.56 -15.01 -30.52
CA ALA A 129 8.96 -16.41 -30.66
C ALA A 129 7.75 -17.35 -30.54
N PHE A 130 6.81 -17.06 -29.67
CA PHE A 130 5.56 -17.80 -29.49
C PHE A 130 4.62 -17.62 -30.69
N MET A 131 4.43 -16.39 -31.18
CA MET A 131 3.64 -16.12 -32.39
C MET A 131 4.26 -16.73 -33.65
N SER A 132 5.59 -16.68 -33.78
CA SER A 132 6.34 -17.33 -34.86
C SER A 132 6.33 -18.86 -34.73
N LEU A 133 6.34 -19.40 -33.50
CA LEU A 133 6.13 -20.83 -33.26
C LEU A 133 4.72 -21.23 -33.73
N ILE A 134 3.70 -20.48 -33.33
CA ILE A 134 2.29 -20.70 -33.70
C ILE A 134 2.10 -20.64 -35.21
N ALA A 135 2.77 -19.73 -35.91
CA ALA A 135 2.71 -19.64 -37.37
C ALA A 135 3.51 -20.74 -38.09
N SER A 136 4.33 -21.54 -37.39
CA SER A 136 5.11 -22.62 -38.00
C SER A 136 4.21 -23.81 -38.37
N PRO A 137 4.38 -24.41 -39.57
CA PRO A 137 3.67 -25.63 -39.96
C PRO A 137 3.89 -26.79 -38.99
N GLN A 138 5.05 -26.83 -38.32
CA GLN A 138 5.39 -27.87 -37.34
C GLN A 138 4.55 -27.78 -36.06
N MET A 139 3.96 -26.62 -35.78
CA MET A 139 3.09 -26.38 -34.63
C MET A 139 1.61 -26.48 -34.96
N GLN A 140 1.21 -26.74 -36.21
CA GLN A 140 -0.20 -27.00 -36.55
C GLN A 140 -0.79 -28.14 -35.71
N GLY A 141 -0.01 -29.21 -35.45
CA GLY A 141 -0.44 -30.28 -34.56
C GLY A 141 -0.67 -29.82 -33.12
N VAL A 142 0.15 -28.90 -32.61
CA VAL A 142 -0.02 -28.30 -31.28
C VAL A 142 -1.22 -27.35 -31.25
N LEU A 143 -1.45 -26.58 -32.30
CA LEU A 143 -2.61 -25.70 -32.42
C LEU A 143 -3.92 -26.48 -32.50
N LEU A 144 -3.96 -27.56 -33.29
CA LEU A 144 -5.11 -28.46 -33.33
C LEU A 144 -5.33 -29.14 -31.98
N SER A 145 -4.26 -29.54 -31.30
CA SER A 145 -4.34 -30.08 -29.94
C SER A 145 -4.82 -29.02 -28.94
N LEU A 146 -4.40 -27.77 -29.08
CA LEU A 146 -4.81 -26.65 -28.25
C LEU A 146 -6.27 -26.27 -28.51
N GLU A 147 -6.71 -26.27 -29.76
CA GLU A 147 -8.10 -26.07 -30.15
C GLU A 147 -8.98 -27.21 -29.61
N ALA A 148 -8.54 -28.46 -29.77
CA ALA A 148 -9.20 -29.62 -29.18
C ALA A 148 -9.24 -29.54 -27.64
N LEU A 149 -8.20 -28.99 -27.02
CA LEU A 149 -8.14 -28.78 -25.57
C LEU A 149 -9.08 -27.64 -25.15
N LEU A 150 -9.09 -26.51 -25.84
CA LEU A 150 -9.96 -25.36 -25.54
C LEU A 150 -11.45 -25.66 -25.77
N THR A 151 -11.76 -26.52 -26.74
CA THR A 151 -13.13 -26.99 -27.01
C THR A 151 -13.55 -28.15 -26.12
N SER A 152 -12.59 -28.80 -25.42
CA SER A 152 -12.85 -29.89 -24.50
C SER A 152 -13.31 -29.39 -23.13
N VAL A 153 -14.25 -30.12 -22.53
CA VAL A 153 -14.72 -29.94 -21.15
C VAL A 153 -13.56 -30.07 -20.14
N ILE A 154 -12.53 -30.84 -20.47
CA ILE A 154 -11.38 -31.11 -19.60
C ILE A 154 -10.26 -30.07 -19.78
N GLY A 155 -10.16 -29.42 -20.94
CA GLY A 155 -9.02 -28.56 -21.21
C GLY A 155 -9.03 -27.24 -20.44
N LEU A 156 -10.20 -26.68 -20.14
CA LEU A 156 -10.31 -25.49 -19.27
C LEU A 156 -9.75 -25.74 -17.86
N PRO A 157 -10.11 -26.83 -17.16
CA PRO A 157 -9.47 -27.22 -15.90
C PRO A 157 -7.94 -27.39 -16.00
N ILE A 158 -7.44 -28.01 -17.08
CA ILE A 158 -5.99 -28.19 -17.29
C ILE A 158 -5.29 -26.83 -17.40
N LEU A 159 -5.83 -25.91 -18.19
CA LEU A 159 -5.28 -24.56 -18.33
C LEU A 159 -5.31 -23.80 -16.99
N GLY A 160 -6.41 -23.91 -16.26
CA GLY A 160 -6.54 -23.33 -14.91
C GLY A 160 -5.48 -23.87 -13.95
N LEU A 161 -5.21 -25.18 -13.99
CA LEU A 161 -4.18 -25.83 -13.17
C LEU A 161 -2.77 -25.35 -13.54
N ILE A 162 -2.43 -25.30 -14.83
CA ILE A 162 -1.13 -24.81 -15.31
C ILE A 162 -0.91 -23.36 -14.87
N TYR A 163 -1.93 -22.50 -15.06
CA TYR A 163 -1.89 -21.11 -14.62
C TYR A 163 -1.69 -20.99 -13.11
N ASN A 164 -2.43 -21.78 -12.33
CA ASN A 164 -2.36 -21.72 -10.87
C ASN A 164 -1.00 -22.20 -10.34
N LEU A 165 -0.42 -23.27 -10.90
CA LEU A 165 0.93 -23.72 -10.56
C LEU A 165 1.97 -22.66 -10.93
N SER A 166 1.89 -22.12 -12.14
CA SER A 166 2.85 -21.13 -12.64
C SER A 166 2.83 -19.85 -11.84
N SER A 167 1.62 -19.33 -11.55
CA SER A 167 1.45 -18.14 -10.71
C SER A 167 1.89 -18.38 -9.28
N THR A 168 1.60 -19.55 -8.70
CA THR A 168 2.07 -19.90 -7.35
C THR A 168 3.58 -19.94 -7.29
N PHE A 169 4.24 -20.61 -8.23
CA PHE A 169 5.69 -20.64 -8.29
C PHE A 169 6.29 -19.23 -8.41
N TYR A 170 5.71 -18.41 -9.28
CA TYR A 170 6.08 -17.00 -9.43
C TYR A 170 5.93 -16.21 -8.13
N PHE A 171 4.80 -16.34 -7.43
CA PHE A 171 4.55 -15.61 -6.18
C PHE A 171 5.39 -16.12 -5.01
N VAL A 172 5.65 -17.42 -4.92
CA VAL A 172 6.59 -17.99 -3.94
C VAL A 172 7.98 -17.46 -4.20
N TYR A 173 8.45 -17.49 -5.45
CA TYR A 173 9.75 -16.93 -5.83
C TYR A 173 9.83 -15.43 -5.50
N GLN A 174 8.80 -14.66 -5.83
CA GLN A 174 8.72 -13.25 -5.52
C GLN A 174 8.75 -13.00 -4.01
N THR A 175 7.99 -13.75 -3.22
CA THR A 175 7.94 -13.61 -1.76
C THR A 175 9.27 -14.01 -1.11
N GLN A 176 9.94 -15.03 -1.64
CA GLN A 176 11.24 -15.48 -1.16
C GLN A 176 12.35 -14.46 -1.43
N THR A 177 12.30 -13.84 -2.62
CA THR A 177 13.28 -12.83 -3.06
C THR A 177 12.96 -11.42 -2.58
N ASP A 178 11.76 -11.18 -2.04
CA ASP A 178 11.37 -9.87 -1.51
C ASP A 178 12.10 -9.56 -0.20
N ALA A 179 13.18 -8.79 -0.33
CA ALA A 179 13.94 -8.32 0.82
C ALA A 179 13.08 -7.47 1.78
N LYS A 180 11.94 -6.91 1.37
CA LYS A 180 11.15 -6.00 2.23
C LYS A 180 10.42 -6.72 3.35
N LYS A 181 10.08 -8.01 3.16
CA LYS A 181 9.32 -8.78 4.14
C LYS A 181 10.23 -9.43 5.17
N ASP A 182 9.76 -9.52 6.41
CA ASP A 182 10.41 -10.33 7.43
C ASP A 182 10.23 -11.83 7.14
N LEU A 183 11.12 -12.69 7.65
CA LEU A 183 11.08 -14.14 7.43
C LEU A 183 9.76 -14.76 7.88
N PHE A 184 9.24 -14.37 9.04
CA PHE A 184 7.97 -14.89 9.53
C PHE A 184 6.81 -14.48 8.62
N SER A 185 6.78 -13.22 8.19
CA SER A 185 5.77 -12.74 7.23
C SER A 185 5.85 -13.46 5.89
N ARG A 186 7.06 -13.80 5.40
CA ARG A 186 7.24 -14.60 4.17
C ARG A 186 6.70 -16.02 4.34
N LEU A 187 7.03 -16.68 5.45
CA LEU A 187 6.53 -18.03 5.75
C LEU A 187 5.01 -18.06 5.88
N TYR A 188 4.45 -17.09 6.61
CA TYR A 188 3.02 -16.90 6.75
C TYR A 188 2.34 -16.70 5.39
N ASP A 189 2.84 -15.77 4.57
CA ASP A 189 2.31 -15.50 3.23
C ASP A 189 2.37 -16.73 2.31
N ASN A 190 3.51 -17.42 2.31
CA ASN A 190 3.73 -18.62 1.50
C ASN A 190 2.84 -19.78 1.97
N PHE A 191 2.62 -19.95 3.28
CA PHE A 191 1.74 -20.98 3.82
C PHE A 191 0.31 -20.82 3.30
N PHE A 192 -0.27 -19.63 3.43
CA PHE A 192 -1.63 -19.38 2.94
C PHE A 192 -1.73 -19.48 1.41
N LEU A 193 -0.69 -19.04 0.70
CA LEU A 193 -0.61 -19.19 -0.76
C LEU A 193 -0.59 -20.67 -1.16
N LEU A 194 0.24 -21.49 -0.52
CA LEU A 194 0.33 -22.93 -0.80
C LEU A 194 -0.95 -23.66 -0.41
N ALA A 195 -1.58 -23.33 0.73
CA ALA A 195 -2.86 -23.90 1.14
C ALA A 195 -3.97 -23.58 0.12
N ASN A 196 -4.08 -22.33 -0.31
CA ASN A 196 -5.00 -21.92 -1.38
C ASN A 196 -4.71 -22.68 -2.68
N THR A 197 -3.44 -22.86 -3.02
CA THR A 197 -3.02 -23.57 -4.24
C THR A 197 -3.38 -25.05 -4.17
N LEU A 198 -3.13 -25.71 -3.04
CA LEU A 198 -3.45 -27.12 -2.81
C LEU A 198 -4.95 -27.38 -2.99
N ILE A 199 -5.80 -26.53 -2.40
CA ILE A 199 -7.26 -26.66 -2.55
C ILE A 199 -7.68 -26.47 -4.01
N ASN A 200 -7.11 -25.48 -4.71
CA ASN A 200 -7.37 -25.29 -6.13
C ASN A 200 -6.89 -26.49 -6.98
N ILE A 201 -5.72 -27.08 -6.68
CA ILE A 201 -5.24 -28.30 -7.36
C ILE A 201 -6.21 -29.45 -7.13
N MET A 202 -6.70 -29.64 -5.90
CA MET A 202 -7.73 -30.64 -5.62
C MET A 202 -9.00 -30.36 -6.43
N ALA A 203 -9.47 -29.12 -6.47
CA ALA A 203 -10.64 -28.72 -7.25
C ALA A 203 -10.49 -29.06 -8.74
N TYR A 204 -9.37 -28.64 -9.35
CA TYR A 204 -9.08 -28.94 -10.75
C TYR A 204 -8.91 -30.44 -11.01
N SER A 205 -8.23 -31.17 -10.13
CA SER A 205 -8.07 -32.62 -10.25
C SER A 205 -9.41 -33.35 -10.19
N PHE A 206 -10.30 -32.99 -9.26
CA PHE A 206 -11.65 -33.54 -9.20
C PHE A 206 -12.46 -33.17 -10.45
N TRP A 207 -12.32 -31.95 -10.96
CA TRP A 207 -13.00 -31.53 -12.17
C TRP A 207 -12.55 -32.32 -13.41
N ILE A 208 -11.23 -32.52 -13.56
CA ILE A 208 -10.64 -33.34 -14.63
C ILE A 208 -11.11 -34.79 -14.51
N ALA A 209 -11.03 -35.37 -13.31
CA ALA A 209 -11.39 -36.76 -13.06
C ALA A 209 -12.88 -37.03 -13.30
N ALA A 210 -13.74 -36.06 -12.96
CA ALA A 210 -15.18 -36.18 -13.19
C ALA A 210 -15.54 -36.06 -14.67
N ALA A 211 -14.66 -35.51 -15.52
CA ALA A 211 -14.86 -35.32 -16.97
C ALA A 211 -16.24 -34.73 -17.33
N THR A 212 -16.81 -33.93 -16.43
CA THR A 212 -18.19 -33.46 -16.50
C THR A 212 -18.23 -31.94 -16.32
N PRO A 213 -19.36 -31.30 -16.67
CA PRO A 213 -19.61 -29.92 -16.30
C PRO A 213 -19.41 -29.69 -14.79
N MET A 214 -19.13 -28.44 -14.42
CA MET A 214 -18.83 -27.99 -13.06
C MET A 214 -19.80 -28.59 -12.01
N THR A 215 -19.30 -29.47 -11.14
CA THR A 215 -20.13 -30.08 -10.08
C THR A 215 -20.14 -29.22 -8.82
N PRO A 216 -21.19 -29.32 -7.98
CA PRO A 216 -21.24 -28.62 -6.69
C PRO A 216 -20.04 -28.91 -5.78
N LEU A 217 -19.49 -30.13 -5.84
CA LEU A 217 -18.30 -30.53 -5.08
C LEU A 217 -17.07 -29.73 -5.52
N VAL A 218 -16.84 -29.64 -6.83
CA VAL A 218 -15.73 -28.85 -7.40
C VAL A 218 -15.89 -27.36 -7.06
N ALA A 219 -17.11 -26.83 -7.19
CA ALA A 219 -17.42 -25.46 -6.80
C ALA A 219 -17.16 -25.21 -5.31
N GLY A 220 -17.55 -26.14 -4.43
CA GLY A 220 -17.28 -26.08 -3.00
C GLY A 220 -15.79 -25.98 -2.67
N LEU A 221 -14.93 -26.70 -3.41
CA LEU A 221 -13.47 -26.60 -3.25
C LEU A 221 -12.93 -25.23 -3.69
N PHE A 222 -13.40 -24.66 -4.81
CA PHE A 222 -13.01 -23.29 -5.21
C PHE A 222 -13.47 -22.22 -4.21
N VAL A 223 -14.65 -22.40 -3.62
CA VAL A 223 -15.13 -21.57 -2.51
C VAL A 223 -14.22 -21.73 -1.29
N GLY A 224 -13.85 -22.97 -0.94
CA GLY A 224 -12.89 -23.28 0.12
C GLY A 224 -11.55 -22.57 -0.06
N ALA A 225 -11.01 -22.56 -1.28
CA ALA A 225 -9.79 -21.82 -1.60
C ALA A 225 -9.96 -20.30 -1.36
N SER A 226 -11.11 -19.74 -1.73
CA SER A 226 -11.43 -18.34 -1.47
C SER A 226 -11.50 -18.03 0.04
N ILE A 227 -12.05 -18.94 0.86
CA ILE A 227 -12.10 -18.81 2.32
C ILE A 227 -10.70 -18.70 2.92
N VAL A 228 -9.72 -19.47 2.43
CA VAL A 228 -8.32 -19.39 2.90
C VAL A 228 -7.77 -17.96 2.77
N ASN A 229 -8.09 -17.26 1.67
CA ASN A 229 -7.68 -15.87 1.49
C ASN A 229 -8.37 -14.93 2.48
N VAL A 230 -9.65 -15.15 2.79
CA VAL A 230 -10.38 -14.37 3.80
C VAL A 230 -9.76 -14.59 5.18
N VAL A 231 -9.51 -15.84 5.57
CA VAL A 231 -8.90 -16.20 6.86
C VAL A 231 -7.52 -15.54 7.01
N LYS A 232 -6.70 -15.53 5.95
CA LYS A 232 -5.41 -14.83 5.95
C LYS A 232 -5.56 -13.34 6.30
N GLU A 233 -6.52 -12.67 5.68
CA GLU A 233 -6.74 -11.23 5.91
C GLU A 233 -7.33 -10.95 7.30
N VAL A 234 -8.23 -11.82 7.79
CA VAL A 234 -8.74 -11.75 9.18
C VAL A 234 -7.59 -11.89 10.18
N ALA A 235 -6.73 -12.89 10.00
CA ALA A 235 -5.59 -13.10 10.89
C ALA A 235 -4.59 -11.93 10.82
N SER A 236 -4.36 -11.37 9.64
CA SER A 236 -3.53 -10.16 9.47
C SER A 236 -4.14 -8.95 10.17
N LEU A 237 -5.47 -8.76 10.06
CA LEU A 237 -6.20 -7.70 10.74
C LEU A 237 -6.16 -7.86 12.26
N VAL A 238 -6.31 -9.08 12.78
CA VAL A 238 -6.19 -9.38 14.22
C VAL A 238 -4.78 -9.04 14.70
N GLN A 239 -3.74 -9.41 13.95
CA GLN A 239 -2.36 -9.07 14.29
C GLN A 239 -2.15 -7.56 14.37
N GLU A 240 -2.70 -6.78 13.44
CA GLU A 240 -2.64 -5.32 13.50
C GLU A 240 -3.48 -4.74 14.64
N TYR A 241 -4.65 -5.31 14.91
CA TYR A 241 -5.51 -4.88 16.00
C TYR A 241 -4.84 -5.06 17.37
N VAL A 242 -4.17 -6.19 17.58
CA VAL A 242 -3.37 -6.42 18.81
C VAL A 242 -2.24 -5.41 18.91
N LYS A 243 -1.56 -5.05 17.80
CA LYS A 243 -0.54 -3.99 17.83
C LYS A 243 -1.14 -2.63 18.18
N PHE A 244 -2.32 -2.33 17.65
CA PHE A 244 -3.03 -1.08 17.92
C PHE A 244 -3.48 -0.99 19.38
N GLN A 245 -4.00 -2.06 19.98
CA GLN A 245 -4.40 -2.06 21.40
C GLN A 245 -3.22 -1.86 22.36
N ASN A 246 -2.03 -2.31 21.98
CA ASN A 246 -0.82 -2.17 22.79
C ASN A 246 -0.10 -0.81 22.60
N LEU A 247 -0.72 0.15 21.90
CA LEU A 247 -0.19 1.50 21.80
C LEU A 247 -0.21 2.20 23.17
N PRO A 248 0.86 2.91 23.56
CA PRO A 248 0.82 3.75 24.74
C PRO A 248 -0.24 4.84 24.55
N ALA A 249 -1.07 5.06 25.58
CA ALA A 249 -2.02 6.16 25.59
C ALA A 249 -1.30 7.49 25.35
N ILE A 250 -1.91 8.41 24.61
CA ILE A 250 -1.37 9.74 24.37
C ILE A 250 -1.41 10.51 25.70
N GLN A 251 -0.33 10.44 26.47
CA GLN A 251 -0.26 11.05 27.81
C GLN A 251 -0.20 12.59 27.73
N ASN A 252 0.36 13.15 26.66
CA ASN A 252 0.49 14.59 26.47
C ASN A 252 -0.14 15.03 25.14
N PRO A 253 -1.15 15.92 25.16
CA PRO A 253 -1.77 16.46 23.96
C PRO A 253 -0.86 17.41 23.17
N SER A 254 0.34 17.72 23.69
CA SER A 254 1.39 18.50 23.06
C SER A 254 2.52 17.66 22.43
N ASP A 255 2.40 16.32 22.41
CA ASP A 255 3.35 15.46 21.71
C ASP A 255 2.87 15.19 20.26
N LEU A 256 3.23 16.10 19.34
CA LEU A 256 2.97 16.01 17.90
C LEU A 256 3.31 14.61 17.36
N LEU A 257 4.45 14.08 17.80
CA LEU A 257 4.99 12.82 17.30
C LEU A 257 4.19 11.62 17.81
N ALA A 258 3.65 11.66 19.03
CA ALA A 258 2.72 10.64 19.51
C ALA A 258 1.43 10.63 18.67
N HIS A 259 0.90 11.81 18.36
CA HIS A 259 -0.31 11.95 17.55
C HIS A 259 -0.10 11.47 16.10
N GLN A 260 1.04 11.82 15.48
CA GLN A 260 1.40 11.30 14.16
C GLN A 260 1.55 9.77 14.15
N THR A 261 2.13 9.19 15.21
CA THR A 261 2.33 7.73 15.33
C THR A 261 0.98 7.02 15.45
N TYR A 262 0.09 7.54 16.28
CA TYR A 262 -1.28 7.05 16.41
C TYR A 262 -2.03 7.06 15.08
N LEU A 263 -1.97 8.16 14.33
CA LEU A 263 -2.58 8.27 13.00
C LEU A 263 -2.02 7.24 12.01
N ARG A 264 -0.69 7.05 12.00
CA ARG A 264 -0.02 6.06 11.13
C ARG A 264 -0.47 4.64 11.42
N GLN A 265 -0.69 4.28 12.69
CA GLN A 265 -1.15 2.94 13.08
C GLN A 265 -2.65 2.74 12.81
N THR A 266 -3.48 3.73 13.13
CA THR A 266 -4.92 3.74 12.79
C THR A 266 -5.13 3.57 11.28
N HIS A 267 -4.26 4.17 10.47
CA HIS A 267 -4.26 4.02 9.02
C HIS A 267 -3.97 2.58 8.57
N GLY A 268 -3.02 1.89 9.19
CA GLY A 268 -2.73 0.47 8.92
C GLY A 268 -3.99 -0.37 9.10
N PHE A 269 -4.61 -0.24 10.28
CA PHE A 269 -5.84 -0.95 10.62
C PHE A 269 -6.97 -0.69 9.62
N ASN A 270 -7.26 0.58 9.32
CA ASN A 270 -8.33 0.94 8.37
C ASN A 270 -8.05 0.42 6.95
N LYS A 271 -6.78 0.37 6.54
CA LYS A 271 -6.39 -0.20 5.25
C LYS A 271 -6.73 -1.69 5.20
N HIS A 272 -6.29 -2.47 6.19
CA HIS A 272 -6.54 -3.92 6.24
C HIS A 272 -8.03 -4.24 6.39
N ARG A 273 -8.79 -3.45 7.16
CA ARG A 273 -10.25 -3.56 7.25
C ARG A 273 -10.93 -3.43 5.89
N ASN A 274 -10.56 -2.41 5.11
CA ASN A 274 -11.14 -2.21 3.78
C ASN A 274 -10.73 -3.31 2.79
N VAL A 275 -9.49 -3.80 2.87
CA VAL A 275 -9.02 -4.95 2.07
C VAL A 275 -9.84 -6.20 2.40
N LEU A 276 -10.09 -6.46 3.69
CA LEU A 276 -10.93 -7.57 4.14
C LEU A 276 -12.35 -7.45 3.57
N LEU A 277 -12.99 -6.28 3.66
CA LEU A 277 -14.34 -6.07 3.11
C LEU A 277 -14.40 -6.29 1.60
N ILE A 278 -13.40 -5.80 0.84
CA ILE A 278 -13.32 -6.02 -0.61
C ILE A 278 -13.14 -7.52 -0.92
N ASN A 279 -12.29 -8.21 -0.17
CA ASN A 279 -12.06 -9.64 -0.34
C ASN A 279 -13.32 -10.46 0.00
N LEU A 280 -13.99 -10.14 1.11
CA LEU A 280 -15.24 -10.79 1.52
C LEU A 280 -16.34 -10.60 0.46
N ALA A 281 -16.56 -9.35 0.01
CA ALA A 281 -17.54 -9.06 -1.04
C ALA A 281 -17.22 -9.82 -2.34
N THR A 282 -15.95 -9.87 -2.74
CA THR A 282 -15.52 -10.62 -3.93
C THR A 282 -15.77 -12.11 -3.76
N SER A 283 -15.49 -12.68 -2.58
CA SER A 283 -15.74 -14.09 -2.29
C SER A 283 -17.24 -14.43 -2.36
N VAL A 284 -18.11 -13.59 -1.79
CA VAL A 284 -19.58 -13.79 -1.86
C VAL A 284 -20.07 -13.75 -3.31
N LEU A 285 -19.59 -12.78 -4.10
CA LEU A 285 -19.94 -12.70 -5.53
C LEU A 285 -19.45 -13.91 -6.31
N LEU A 286 -18.23 -14.38 -6.03
CA LEU A 286 -17.66 -15.57 -6.69
C LEU A 286 -18.44 -16.83 -6.34
N VAL A 287 -18.87 -17.00 -5.08
CA VAL A 287 -19.78 -18.08 -4.66
C VAL A 287 -21.09 -18.01 -5.47
N GLY A 288 -21.65 -16.82 -5.64
CA GLY A 288 -22.86 -16.62 -6.46
C GLY A 288 -22.68 -17.04 -7.91
N VAL A 289 -21.56 -16.66 -8.55
CA VAL A 289 -21.25 -17.08 -9.92
C VAL A 289 -21.07 -18.60 -10.02
N MET A 290 -20.35 -19.20 -9.07
CA MET A 290 -20.12 -20.66 -9.04
C MET A 290 -21.42 -21.43 -8.81
N ALA A 291 -22.29 -20.95 -7.91
CA ALA A 291 -23.60 -21.55 -7.67
C ALA A 291 -24.47 -21.50 -8.94
N ALA A 292 -24.56 -20.34 -9.59
CA ALA A 292 -25.30 -20.20 -10.84
C ALA A 292 -24.76 -21.14 -11.93
N TRP A 293 -23.44 -21.29 -12.02
CA TRP A 293 -22.81 -22.20 -12.97
C TRP A 293 -23.18 -23.67 -12.68
N CYS A 294 -23.30 -24.08 -11.42
CA CYS A 294 -23.70 -25.44 -11.07
C CYS A 294 -25.17 -25.77 -11.38
N PHE A 295 -26.07 -24.78 -11.37
CA PHE A 295 -27.51 -25.01 -11.59
C PHE A 295 -27.96 -24.85 -13.04
N ILE A 296 -27.16 -24.22 -13.90
CA ILE A 296 -27.48 -24.05 -15.32
C ILE A 296 -26.77 -25.15 -16.12
N PRO A 297 -27.48 -26.14 -16.70
CA PRO A 297 -26.88 -27.24 -17.43
C PRO A 297 -25.94 -26.73 -18.53
N GLY A 298 -24.70 -27.23 -18.50
CA GLY A 298 -23.55 -26.63 -19.13
C GLY A 298 -23.51 -26.76 -20.65
N GLY A 299 -23.76 -25.65 -21.33
CA GLY A 299 -23.25 -25.40 -22.68
C GLY A 299 -22.00 -24.52 -22.65
N LEU A 300 -21.22 -24.51 -23.75
CA LEU A 300 -20.03 -23.65 -23.89
C LEU A 300 -20.30 -22.16 -23.59
N MET A 301 -21.53 -21.68 -23.85
CA MET A 301 -21.91 -20.30 -23.56
C MET A 301 -21.98 -19.99 -22.06
N VAL A 302 -22.45 -20.95 -21.25
CA VAL A 302 -22.56 -20.79 -19.79
C VAL A 302 -21.16 -20.80 -19.16
N THR A 303 -20.28 -21.68 -19.63
CA THR A 303 -18.90 -21.75 -19.16
C THR A 303 -18.12 -20.49 -19.53
N LEU A 304 -18.25 -19.98 -20.78
CA LEU A 304 -17.65 -18.71 -21.20
C LEU A 304 -18.18 -17.52 -20.38
N GLY A 305 -19.49 -17.50 -20.14
CA GLY A 305 -20.13 -16.45 -19.33
C GLY A 305 -19.60 -16.45 -17.90
N ALA A 306 -19.50 -17.62 -17.27
CA ALA A 306 -18.96 -17.76 -15.93
C ALA A 306 -17.48 -17.36 -15.85
N LEU A 307 -16.65 -17.81 -16.79
CA LEU A 307 -15.23 -17.41 -16.86
C LEU A 307 -15.06 -15.90 -17.05
N THR A 308 -15.88 -15.31 -17.92
CA THR A 308 -15.90 -13.86 -18.14
C THR A 308 -16.33 -13.11 -16.89
N GLY A 309 -17.38 -13.58 -16.21
CA GLY A 309 -17.84 -13.03 -14.93
C GLY A 309 -16.75 -13.08 -13.85
N ILE A 310 -16.06 -14.21 -13.71
CA ILE A 310 -14.92 -14.38 -12.80
C ILE A 310 -13.80 -13.38 -13.17
N GLY A 311 -13.47 -13.26 -14.45
CA GLY A 311 -12.46 -12.30 -14.93
C GLY A 311 -12.81 -10.85 -14.60
N ILE A 312 -14.06 -10.44 -14.81
CA ILE A 312 -14.57 -9.11 -14.44
C ILE A 312 -14.46 -8.89 -12.93
N LEU A 313 -14.86 -9.87 -12.11
CA LEU A 313 -14.77 -9.79 -10.65
C LEU A 313 -13.33 -9.58 -10.18
N TYR A 314 -12.37 -10.32 -10.73
CA TYR A 314 -10.95 -10.12 -10.43
C TYR A 314 -10.45 -8.73 -10.86
N GLY A 315 -10.88 -8.23 -12.02
CA GLY A 315 -10.58 -6.88 -12.48
C GLY A 315 -11.11 -5.80 -11.54
N LEU A 316 -12.39 -5.92 -11.12
CA LEU A 316 -13.03 -5.02 -10.17
C LEU A 316 -12.34 -5.06 -8.80
N LYS A 317 -12.01 -6.25 -8.30
CA LYS A 317 -11.24 -6.42 -7.06
C LYS A 317 -9.91 -5.69 -7.13
N HIS A 318 -9.14 -5.90 -8.21
CA HIS A 318 -7.84 -5.25 -8.37
C HIS A 318 -7.97 -3.72 -8.40
N PHE A 319 -8.96 -3.21 -9.13
CA PHE A 319 -9.24 -1.78 -9.19
C PHE A 319 -9.66 -1.22 -7.83
N ALA A 320 -10.54 -1.90 -7.10
CA ALA A 320 -11.02 -1.50 -5.78
C ALA A 320 -9.87 -1.45 -4.76
N LEU A 321 -9.00 -2.47 -4.73
CA LEU A 321 -7.82 -2.50 -3.87
C LEU A 321 -6.87 -1.33 -4.18
N LYS A 322 -6.60 -1.07 -5.47
CA LYS A 322 -5.76 0.05 -5.91
C LYS A 322 -6.34 1.41 -5.52
N GLN A 323 -7.66 1.57 -5.62
CA GLN A 323 -8.34 2.81 -5.26
C GLN A 323 -8.40 2.99 -3.73
N ASN A 324 -8.61 1.93 -2.97
CA ASN A 324 -8.53 1.93 -1.51
C ASN A 324 -7.14 2.40 -1.05
N ASP A 325 -6.06 1.78 -1.56
CA ASP A 325 -4.68 2.18 -1.26
C ASP A 325 -4.43 3.68 -1.52
N LYS A 326 -4.94 4.21 -2.64
CA LYS A 326 -4.81 5.63 -3.00
C LYS A 326 -5.59 6.53 -2.03
N ARG A 327 -6.86 6.21 -1.77
CA ARG A 327 -7.74 7.01 -0.90
C ARG A 327 -7.21 7.04 0.53
N THR A 328 -6.90 5.88 1.09
CA THR A 328 -6.43 5.75 2.47
C THR A 328 -5.10 6.49 2.65
N ARG A 329 -4.19 6.41 1.68
CA ARG A 329 -2.92 7.16 1.73
C ARG A 329 -3.15 8.67 1.72
N ASN A 330 -4.03 9.16 0.84
CA ASN A 330 -4.32 10.58 0.76
C ASN A 330 -5.01 11.09 2.04
N ALA A 331 -5.88 10.28 2.65
CA ALA A 331 -6.49 10.59 3.94
C ALA A 331 -5.45 10.72 5.05
N LEU A 332 -4.50 9.78 5.14
CA LEU A 332 -3.39 9.86 6.10
C LEU A 332 -2.57 11.14 5.92
N GLN A 333 -2.22 11.49 4.67
CA GLN A 333 -1.43 12.70 4.40
C GLN A 333 -2.18 13.97 4.78
N LYS A 334 -3.50 14.03 4.51
CA LYS A 334 -4.34 15.15 4.95
C LYS A 334 -4.40 15.27 6.48
N GLN A 335 -4.57 14.14 7.18
CA GLN A 335 -4.62 14.12 8.64
C GLN A 335 -3.28 14.54 9.26
N LEU A 336 -2.16 14.02 8.76
CA LEU A 336 -0.83 14.43 9.24
C LEU A 336 -0.59 15.92 9.01
N LYS A 337 -0.95 16.45 7.82
CA LYS A 337 -0.83 17.88 7.53
C LYS A 337 -1.71 18.75 8.41
N ALA A 338 -2.93 18.30 8.72
CA ALA A 338 -3.84 19.01 9.60
C ALA A 338 -3.28 19.09 11.03
N VAL A 339 -2.73 17.98 11.53
CA VAL A 339 -2.09 17.91 12.85
C VAL A 339 -0.85 18.80 12.89
N GLU A 340 0.04 18.72 11.90
CA GLU A 340 1.23 19.59 11.84
C GLU A 340 0.84 21.08 11.93
N LYS A 341 -0.17 21.49 11.15
CA LYS A 341 -0.65 22.87 11.12
C LYS A 341 -1.24 23.33 12.46
N GLU A 342 -1.94 22.45 13.16
CA GLU A 342 -2.54 22.78 14.46
C GLU A 342 -1.44 22.97 15.53
N TYR A 343 -0.42 22.13 15.50
CA TYR A 343 0.74 22.25 16.40
C TYR A 343 1.57 23.50 16.13
N ASP A 344 1.82 23.83 14.85
CA ASP A 344 2.49 25.09 14.48
C ASP A 344 1.70 26.29 15.03
N ARG A 345 0.37 26.26 14.95
CA ARG A 345 -0.51 27.31 15.48
C ARG A 345 -0.42 27.42 17.01
N ILE A 346 -0.39 26.30 17.73
CA ILE A 346 -0.26 26.28 19.19
C ILE A 346 1.11 26.84 19.62
N GLN A 347 2.19 26.42 18.96
CA GLN A 347 3.53 26.96 19.23
C GLN A 347 3.63 28.46 18.96
N LEU A 348 3.05 28.94 17.86
CA LEU A 348 2.98 30.37 17.55
C LEU A 348 2.15 31.16 18.59
N ALA A 349 1.12 30.55 19.16
CA ALA A 349 0.31 31.16 20.23
C ALA A 349 1.07 31.21 21.57
N GLU A 350 1.83 30.18 21.93
CA GLU A 350 2.67 30.15 23.14
C GLU A 350 3.88 31.10 23.05
N LEU A 351 4.45 31.26 21.84
CA LEU A 351 5.56 32.17 21.56
C LEU A 351 5.14 33.63 21.39
N SER A 352 3.84 33.93 21.39
CA SER A 352 3.33 35.30 21.36
C SER A 352 3.09 35.78 22.80
N PRO A 353 4.03 36.52 23.43
CA PRO A 353 3.81 37.08 24.76
C PRO A 353 2.89 38.28 24.65
N VAL A 354 1.61 38.06 24.36
CA VAL A 354 0.60 39.08 24.65
C VAL A 354 0.23 38.89 26.11
N SER A 355 1.03 39.49 26.98
CA SER A 355 0.60 39.84 28.31
C SER A 355 -0.49 40.91 28.14
N PRO A 356 -1.78 40.62 28.40
CA PRO A 356 -2.85 41.63 28.28
C PRO A 356 -2.63 42.82 29.22
N ALA A 357 -1.70 42.71 30.19
CA ALA A 357 -1.26 43.78 31.06
C ALA A 357 -0.37 44.85 30.36
N LEU A 358 0.31 44.53 29.25
CA LEU A 358 1.16 45.50 28.54
C LEU A 358 0.36 46.36 27.54
N SER A 359 -0.76 45.85 27.06
CA SER A 359 -1.73 46.61 26.26
C SER A 359 -2.47 47.68 27.09
N GLN A 360 -2.56 47.47 28.41
CA GLN A 360 -3.14 48.42 29.37
C GLN A 360 -2.17 49.52 29.84
N LEU A 361 -0.89 49.45 29.46
CA LEU A 361 0.12 50.46 29.81
C LEU A 361 0.39 51.47 28.69
N THR A 362 -0.43 51.49 27.62
CA THR A 362 -0.44 52.60 26.67
C THR A 362 -1.18 53.78 27.33
N PRO A 363 -0.50 54.88 27.70
CA PRO A 363 -1.14 55.95 28.45
C PRO A 363 -2.10 56.72 27.56
N GLN A 364 -3.26 57.02 28.15
CA GLN A 364 -4.26 57.95 27.67
C GLN A 364 -3.64 59.20 27.03
N LEU A 365 -3.94 59.42 25.76
CA LEU A 365 -3.88 60.75 25.17
C LEU A 365 -5.04 60.90 24.17
N ASN A 366 -6.12 61.50 24.70
CA ASN A 366 -7.19 62.25 24.03
C ASN A 366 -8.05 61.54 22.97
N LEU A 367 -9.33 61.29 23.31
CA LEU A 367 -10.53 62.10 22.90
C LEU A 367 -10.92 61.77 21.45
N GLU A 368 -12.13 61.36 21.08
CA GLU A 368 -13.46 61.65 21.60
C GLU A 368 -14.45 60.73 20.86
N ASN A 369 -15.48 60.24 21.57
CA ASN A 369 -16.79 59.73 21.11
C ASN A 369 -16.91 59.06 19.72
N THR A 370 -17.42 57.81 19.70
CA THR A 370 -18.78 57.49 19.16
C THR A 370 -19.05 55.97 19.23
N ILE A 371 -19.96 55.59 20.13
CA ILE A 371 -21.06 54.59 20.02
C ILE A 371 -20.78 53.26 19.28
N ILE A 372 -20.80 52.15 20.04
CA ILE A 372 -21.10 50.77 19.61
C ILE A 372 -22.64 50.58 19.63
N PRO A 373 -23.25 49.69 18.80
CA PRO A 373 -23.34 48.24 19.08
C PRO A 373 -23.03 47.42 17.79
N GLU A 374 -22.71 46.13 17.73
CA GLU A 374 -22.62 44.99 18.65
C GLU A 374 -22.32 43.81 17.70
N ILE A 375 -21.21 43.09 17.86
CA ILE A 375 -21.00 41.78 17.24
C ILE A 375 -20.66 40.82 18.36
N ASN A 376 -21.59 39.91 18.62
CA ASN A 376 -21.50 38.84 19.61
C ASN A 376 -20.21 38.02 19.43
N GLU A 377 -19.38 38.03 20.47
CA GLU A 377 -18.33 37.07 20.71
C GLU A 377 -18.94 35.71 21.10
N LEU A 378 -18.47 34.64 20.48
CA LEU A 378 -18.71 33.26 20.94
C LEU A 378 -17.54 32.82 21.84
N PRO A 379 -17.79 32.23 23.03
CA PRO A 379 -16.75 31.96 24.01
C PRO A 379 -15.83 30.76 23.65
N PRO A 380 -14.55 30.77 24.08
CA PRO A 380 -13.49 29.86 23.66
C PRO A 380 -13.47 28.50 24.37
N ASN A 381 -14.63 27.89 24.65
CA ASN A 381 -14.70 26.65 25.45
C ASN A 381 -15.42 25.47 24.79
N GLN A 382 -15.42 25.38 23.45
CA GLN A 382 -16.04 24.27 22.71
C GLN A 382 -15.10 23.49 21.77
N ILE A 383 -13.79 23.75 21.83
CA ILE A 383 -12.83 23.11 20.90
C ILE A 383 -12.59 21.61 21.19
N PRO A 384 -12.61 21.11 22.46
CA PRO A 384 -12.46 19.67 22.67
C PRO A 384 -13.67 18.86 22.19
N ARG A 385 -14.88 19.45 22.23
CA ARG A 385 -16.12 18.74 21.87
C ARG A 385 -16.34 18.59 20.36
N LYS A 386 -15.89 19.53 19.53
CA LYS A 386 -16.08 19.42 18.07
C LYS A 386 -15.23 18.34 17.41
N ILE A 387 -14.13 17.92 18.05
CA ILE A 387 -13.31 16.80 17.57
C ILE A 387 -13.92 15.47 18.01
N GLU A 388 -14.50 15.40 19.21
CA GLU A 388 -15.30 14.26 19.68
C GLU A 388 -16.60 14.10 18.86
N GLU A 389 -17.35 15.17 18.58
CA GLU A 389 -18.56 15.13 17.74
C GLU A 389 -18.26 14.76 16.29
N ALA A 390 -17.12 15.18 15.73
CA ALA A 390 -16.68 14.75 14.39
C ALA A 390 -16.20 13.29 14.35
N LEU A 391 -15.79 12.72 15.49
CA LEU A 391 -15.47 11.29 15.65
C LEU A 391 -16.74 10.46 15.92
N GLU A 392 -17.74 11.03 16.61
CA GLU A 392 -19.04 10.40 16.85
C GLU A 392 -19.95 10.42 15.60
N GLU A 393 -20.00 11.50 14.82
CA GLU A 393 -20.80 11.57 13.59
C GLU A 393 -20.31 10.59 12.51
N ASP A 394 -19.00 10.32 12.43
CA ASP A 394 -18.44 9.30 11.53
C ASP A 394 -18.61 7.87 12.10
N SER A 395 -18.91 7.73 13.40
CA SER A 395 -19.27 6.46 14.05
C SER A 395 -20.77 6.13 13.97
N LEU A 396 -21.62 7.16 13.82
CA LEU A 396 -23.08 7.06 13.72
C LEU A 396 -23.61 6.63 12.34
N LEU A 397 -22.73 6.47 11.35
CA LEU A 397 -23.07 5.90 10.03
C LEU A 397 -22.81 4.39 9.90
N MET A 398 -22.65 3.66 11.02
CA MET A 398 -22.73 2.20 11.00
C MET A 398 -24.06 1.71 11.55
N PRO A 399 -24.88 0.99 10.76
CA PRO A 399 -25.83 0.07 11.37
C PRO A 399 -25.02 -0.99 12.11
N LEU A 400 -25.20 -1.02 13.43
CA LEU A 400 -24.99 -2.21 14.23
C LEU A 400 -25.78 -3.34 13.55
N CYS A 401 -25.09 -4.29 12.94
CA CYS A 401 -25.67 -5.62 12.77
C CYS A 401 -25.49 -6.39 14.09
N PRO A 402 -26.49 -7.20 14.47
CA PRO A 402 -26.63 -7.84 15.78
C PRO A 402 -25.53 -8.84 16.15
#